data_AF-A0A363TMG9-F1
#
_entry.id   AF-A0A363TMG9-F1
#
_cell.length_a   1.000
_cell.length_b   1.000
_cell.length_c   1.000
_cell.angle_alpha   90.00
_cell.angle_beta   90.00
_cell.angle_gamma   90.00
#
_symmetry.space_group_name_H-M   'P 1'
#
loop_
_entity.id
_entity.type
_entity.pdbx_description
1 polymer ?
#
loop_
_entity_poly.entity_id
_entity_poly.type
_entity_poly.pdbx_seq_one_letter_code
_entity_poly.pdbx_strand_id
1 'polypeptide(L)'
;MPAGITPDNFGAEEALALLAARSAGPRKLGVDPKTGMTVYVMDGRFGPYVQLGETPEKGKKGKKAPKPRRASLPKGESIDSITLEDALRLLSLPREIGLHPDDGAPVESNFGRFGPYVKHGSEFRSLESEEQVFTITLDEAVELLRQPKRARKRAFGAPKAAPLKELGANPEGAAIKIFDGRYGPYISDGGIKASVPKGVALESITLDSALEILAAKAAKGPSKRPARRPRARKGKRKS
;
A
#
# COMPACT_ATOMS: atom_id res chain seq x y z
N MET A 1 -11.34 -12.97 0.37
CA MET A 1 -11.74 -12.76 1.76
C MET A 1 -11.53 -11.29 2.10
N PRO A 2 -12.51 -10.63 2.74
CA PRO A 2 -12.37 -9.28 3.26
C PRO A 2 -11.16 -9.18 4.21
N ALA A 3 -10.61 -7.97 4.37
CA ALA A 3 -9.50 -7.74 5.30
C ALA A 3 -10.02 -7.85 6.75
N GLY A 4 -9.52 -8.82 7.52
CA GLY A 4 -9.84 -8.99 8.94
C GLY A 4 -10.56 -10.29 9.31
N ILE A 5 -11.03 -11.09 8.35
CA ILE A 5 -11.69 -12.37 8.63
C ILE A 5 -10.67 -13.52 8.56
N THR A 6 -10.55 -14.29 9.64
CA THR A 6 -9.73 -15.51 9.71
C THR A 6 -10.48 -16.69 9.08
N PRO A 7 -9.78 -17.72 8.54
CA PRO A 7 -10.43 -18.88 7.95
C PRO A 7 -11.42 -19.59 8.90
N ASP A 8 -11.15 -19.54 10.20
CA ASP A 8 -11.95 -20.18 11.23
C ASP A 8 -13.28 -19.45 11.54
N ASN A 9 -13.38 -18.15 11.23
CA ASN A 9 -14.61 -17.36 11.40
C ASN A 9 -15.41 -17.20 10.09
N PHE A 10 -14.91 -17.71 8.96
CA PHE A 10 -15.55 -17.54 7.66
C PHE A 10 -16.62 -18.62 7.43
N GLY A 11 -17.85 -18.33 7.85
CA GLY A 11 -19.00 -19.22 7.71
C GLY A 11 -19.60 -19.27 6.30
N ALA A 12 -20.39 -20.31 6.02
CA ALA A 12 -21.11 -20.46 4.75
C ALA A 12 -22.09 -19.29 4.49
N GLU A 13 -22.67 -18.72 5.55
CA GLU A 13 -23.57 -17.57 5.47
C GLU A 13 -22.85 -16.29 5.04
N GLU A 14 -21.67 -15.99 5.59
CA GLU A 14 -20.86 -14.84 5.17
C GLU A 14 -20.33 -15.00 3.74
N ALA A 15 -19.97 -16.23 3.35
CA ALA A 15 -19.57 -16.54 1.99
C ALA A 15 -20.72 -16.32 0.99
N LEU A 16 -21.93 -16.73 1.35
CA LEU A 16 -23.15 -16.49 0.59
C LEU A 16 -23.51 -15.00 0.53
N ALA A 17 -23.38 -14.27 1.65
CA ALA A 17 -23.61 -12.83 1.70
C ALA A 17 -22.61 -12.05 0.83
N LEU A 18 -21.33 -12.43 0.84
CA LEU A 18 -20.32 -11.83 -0.04
C LEU A 18 -20.56 -12.17 -1.52
N LEU A 19 -21.03 -13.38 -1.82
CA LEU A 19 -21.45 -13.76 -3.17
C LEU A 19 -22.66 -12.95 -3.62
N ALA A 20 -23.66 -12.79 -2.77
CA ALA A 20 -24.86 -11.99 -3.04
C ALA A 20 -24.51 -10.51 -3.23
N ALA A 21 -23.67 -9.93 -2.36
CA ALA A 21 -23.20 -8.54 -2.48
C ALA A 21 -22.39 -8.31 -3.77
N ARG A 22 -21.65 -9.32 -4.22
CA ARG A 22 -20.89 -9.26 -5.48
C ARG A 22 -21.75 -9.51 -6.72
N SER A 23 -22.87 -10.20 -6.55
CA SER A 23 -23.86 -10.48 -7.60
C SER A 23 -24.95 -9.40 -7.69
N ALA A 24 -25.15 -8.62 -6.63
CA ALA A 24 -25.95 -7.40 -6.66
C ALA A 24 -25.25 -6.43 -7.63
N GLY A 25 -25.91 -6.16 -8.74
CA GLY A 25 -25.40 -5.25 -9.77
C GLY A 25 -25.20 -3.82 -9.25
N PRO A 26 -24.86 -2.87 -10.14
CA PRO A 26 -24.66 -1.47 -9.75
C PRO A 26 -25.87 -0.92 -9.00
N ARG A 27 -25.67 -0.47 -7.75
CA ARG A 27 -26.71 0.20 -6.96
C ARG A 27 -26.83 1.64 -7.43
N LYS A 28 -28.03 2.05 -7.85
CA LYS A 28 -28.33 3.44 -8.24
C LYS A 28 -28.58 4.28 -6.98
N LEU A 29 -27.79 5.35 -6.79
CA LEU A 29 -27.98 6.29 -5.69
C LEU A 29 -28.93 7.43 -6.04
N GLY A 30 -28.93 7.88 -7.30
CA GLY A 30 -29.74 9.01 -7.74
C GLY A 30 -29.17 9.69 -8.98
N VAL A 31 -29.53 10.96 -9.18
CA VAL A 31 -29.09 11.79 -10.31
C VAL A 31 -28.33 12.98 -9.77
N ASP A 32 -27.18 13.28 -10.38
CA ASP A 32 -26.42 14.49 -10.06
C ASP A 32 -27.15 15.73 -10.63
N PRO A 33 -27.53 16.72 -9.80
CA PRO A 33 -28.20 17.92 -10.28
C PRO A 33 -27.36 18.77 -11.23
N LYS A 34 -26.02 18.67 -11.18
CA LYS A 34 -25.12 19.48 -12.03
C LYS A 34 -24.98 18.91 -13.44
N THR A 35 -24.89 17.58 -13.55
CA THR A 35 -24.64 16.92 -14.84
C THR A 35 -25.86 16.22 -15.43
N GLY A 36 -26.92 16.02 -14.64
CA GLY A 36 -28.09 15.22 -15.03
C GLY A 36 -27.79 13.73 -15.18
N MET A 37 -26.58 13.28 -14.79
CA MET A 37 -26.15 11.89 -14.95
C MET A 37 -26.50 11.06 -13.72
N THR A 38 -26.82 9.78 -13.93
CA THR A 38 -27.09 8.86 -12.81
C THR A 38 -25.80 8.49 -12.07
N VAL A 39 -25.83 8.53 -10.75
CA VAL A 39 -24.75 8.10 -9.87
C VAL A 39 -24.96 6.65 -9.45
N TYR A 40 -23.94 5.83 -9.68
CA TYR A 40 -23.93 4.40 -9.34
C TYR A 40 -22.86 4.10 -8.30
N VAL A 41 -23.13 3.13 -7.42
CA VAL A 41 -22.14 2.51 -6.52
C VAL A 41 -21.93 1.07 -6.94
N MET A 42 -20.67 0.65 -7.02
CA MET A 42 -20.27 -0.68 -7.47
C MET A 42 -19.10 -1.22 -6.66
N ASP A 43 -19.00 -2.54 -6.52
CA ASP A 43 -17.78 -3.21 -6.04
C ASP A 43 -16.84 -3.53 -7.19
N GLY A 44 -15.58 -3.08 -7.11
CA GLY A 44 -14.57 -3.27 -8.15
C GLY A 44 -13.35 -4.06 -7.66
N ARG A 45 -12.43 -4.36 -8.58
CA ARG A 45 -11.14 -5.02 -8.26
C ARG A 45 -10.34 -4.27 -7.18
N PHE A 46 -10.52 -2.96 -7.08
CA PHE A 46 -9.77 -2.08 -6.18
C PHE A 46 -10.58 -1.67 -4.94
N GLY A 47 -11.73 -2.30 -4.71
CA GLY A 47 -12.68 -1.94 -3.67
C GLY A 47 -13.93 -1.24 -4.21
N PRO A 48 -14.85 -0.85 -3.31
CA PRO A 48 -16.07 -0.15 -3.66
C PRO A 48 -15.77 1.24 -4.23
N TYR A 49 -16.56 1.65 -5.22
CA TYR A 49 -16.41 2.93 -5.90
C TYR A 49 -17.75 3.51 -6.37
N VAL A 50 -17.82 4.83 -6.46
CA VAL A 50 -18.90 5.58 -7.11
C VAL A 50 -18.52 5.94 -8.54
N GLN A 51 -19.52 5.96 -9.42
CA GLN A 51 -19.36 6.31 -10.81
C GLN A 51 -20.47 7.28 -11.25
N LEU A 52 -20.06 8.37 -11.91
CA LEU A 52 -20.95 9.31 -12.57
C LEU A 52 -21.26 8.82 -14.00
N GLY A 53 -22.53 8.53 -14.25
CA GLY A 53 -23.03 8.04 -15.54
C GLY A 53 -22.73 6.57 -15.79
N GLU A 54 -23.30 6.05 -16.87
CA GLU A 54 -23.07 4.67 -17.29
C GLU A 54 -21.71 4.51 -17.94
N THR A 55 -21.12 3.32 -17.78
CA THR A 55 -19.91 3.00 -18.55
C THR A 55 -20.34 2.86 -20.00
N PRO A 56 -19.84 3.69 -20.93
CA PRO A 56 -20.19 3.53 -22.34
C PRO A 56 -19.80 2.11 -22.77
N GLU A 57 -20.72 1.41 -23.43
CA GLU A 57 -20.37 0.14 -24.06
C GLU A 57 -19.13 0.35 -24.93
N LYS A 58 -18.18 -0.60 -24.89
CA LYS A 58 -16.97 -0.54 -25.69
C LYS A 58 -17.36 -0.37 -27.15
N GLY A 59 -17.36 0.87 -27.64
CA GLY A 59 -17.60 1.18 -29.02
C GLY A 59 -16.63 0.38 -29.87
N LYS A 60 -17.16 -0.42 -30.79
CA LYS A 60 -16.40 -0.98 -31.91
C LYS A 60 -15.59 0.17 -32.53
N LYS A 61 -14.27 -0.01 -32.62
CA LYS A 61 -13.29 0.86 -33.31
C LYS A 61 -13.07 2.26 -32.70
N GLY A 62 -11.94 2.40 -32.00
CA GLY A 62 -11.04 3.56 -32.14
C GLY A 62 -11.40 4.89 -31.46
N LYS A 63 -12.65 5.15 -31.08
CA LYS A 63 -12.99 6.38 -30.31
C LYS A 63 -12.89 6.11 -28.82
N LYS A 64 -11.99 6.82 -28.12
CA LYS A 64 -11.91 6.83 -26.65
C LYS A 64 -13.23 7.38 -26.11
N ALA A 65 -14.17 6.50 -25.77
CA ALA A 65 -15.38 6.90 -25.07
C ALA A 65 -14.97 7.67 -23.79
N PRO A 66 -15.67 8.76 -23.44
CA PRO A 66 -15.35 9.54 -22.26
C PRO A 66 -15.39 8.60 -21.06
N LYS A 67 -14.25 8.46 -20.37
CA LYS A 67 -14.18 7.62 -19.17
C LYS A 67 -15.08 8.28 -18.13
N PRO A 68 -16.10 7.58 -17.61
CA PRO A 68 -16.95 8.15 -16.58
C PRO A 68 -16.10 8.54 -15.37
N ARG A 69 -16.47 9.67 -14.74
CA ARG A 69 -15.79 10.10 -13.52
C ARG A 69 -16.08 9.07 -12.44
N ARG A 70 -15.04 8.69 -11.71
CA ARG A 70 -15.10 7.66 -10.67
C ARG A 70 -14.37 8.17 -9.45
N ALA A 71 -14.87 7.80 -8.28
CA ALA A 71 -14.18 8.00 -7.02
C ALA A 71 -14.25 6.72 -6.19
N SER A 72 -13.15 6.36 -5.54
CA SER A 72 -13.13 5.19 -4.65
C SER A 72 -13.75 5.58 -3.32
N LEU A 73 -14.47 4.67 -2.67
CA LEU A 73 -14.96 4.91 -1.33
C LEU A 73 -13.77 4.93 -0.34
N PRO A 74 -13.82 5.80 0.69
CA PRO A 74 -12.87 5.79 1.81
C PRO A 74 -12.91 4.49 2.61
N LYS A 75 -11.97 4.34 3.55
CA LYS A 75 -11.85 3.10 4.32
C LYS A 75 -12.90 3.07 5.42
N GLY A 76 -13.84 2.13 5.30
CA GLY A 76 -14.90 1.92 6.30
C GLY A 76 -16.28 2.30 5.79
N GLU A 77 -16.36 3.05 4.68
CA GLU A 77 -17.62 3.20 3.96
C GLU A 77 -17.99 1.92 3.20
N SER A 78 -19.29 1.60 3.22
CA SER A 78 -19.85 0.44 2.55
C SER A 78 -20.78 0.87 1.42
N ILE A 79 -21.02 -0.05 0.48
CA ILE A 79 -21.97 0.14 -0.63
C ILE A 79 -23.40 0.37 -0.11
N ASP A 80 -23.69 -0.15 1.08
CA ASP A 80 -25.01 -0.11 1.70
C ASP A 80 -25.27 1.22 2.43
N SER A 81 -24.23 1.78 3.06
CA SER A 81 -24.32 2.99 3.90
C SER A 81 -24.18 4.30 3.13
N ILE A 82 -23.61 4.29 1.91
CA ILE A 82 -23.30 5.53 1.19
C ILE A 82 -24.54 6.25 0.66
N THR A 83 -24.57 7.57 0.83
CA THR A 83 -25.64 8.45 0.34
C THR A 83 -25.29 9.08 -1.01
N LEU A 84 -26.30 9.62 -1.71
CA LEU A 84 -26.07 10.40 -2.94
C LEU A 84 -25.18 11.62 -2.68
N GLU A 85 -25.37 12.30 -1.55
CA GLU A 85 -24.62 13.51 -1.19
C GLU A 85 -23.12 13.21 -1.01
N ASP A 86 -22.80 12.12 -0.31
CA ASP A 86 -21.41 11.69 -0.10
C ASP A 86 -20.77 11.24 -1.41
N ALA A 87 -21.52 10.53 -2.26
CA ALA A 87 -21.05 10.16 -3.58
C ALA A 87 -20.74 11.38 -4.45
N LEU A 88 -21.57 12.43 -4.41
CA LEU A 88 -21.32 13.69 -5.13
C LEU A 88 -20.10 14.43 -4.58
N ARG A 89 -19.89 14.42 -3.26
CA ARG A 89 -18.67 14.96 -2.64
C ARG A 89 -17.43 14.23 -3.14
N LEU A 90 -17.43 12.90 -3.15
CA LEU A 90 -16.32 12.09 -3.63
C LEU A 90 -16.05 12.31 -5.13
N LEU A 91 -17.10 12.43 -5.95
CA LEU A 91 -17.00 12.68 -7.40
C LEU A 91 -16.52 14.10 -7.76
N SER A 92 -16.54 15.02 -6.79
CA SER A 92 -16.01 16.38 -6.97
C SER A 92 -14.48 16.44 -6.92
N LEU A 93 -13.82 15.41 -6.38
CA LEU A 93 -12.37 15.34 -6.28
C LEU A 93 -11.69 15.15 -7.66
N PRO A 94 -10.44 15.64 -7.85
CA PRO A 94 -9.58 16.35 -6.90
C PRO A 94 -10.08 17.76 -6.56
N ARG A 95 -10.01 18.14 -5.29
CA ARG A 95 -10.36 19.48 -4.81
C ARG A 95 -9.12 20.36 -4.85
N GLU A 96 -9.16 21.43 -5.63
CA GLU A 96 -8.15 22.49 -5.60
C GLU A 96 -8.39 23.39 -4.38
N ILE A 97 -7.39 23.48 -3.50
CA ILE A 97 -7.47 24.27 -2.26
C ILE A 97 -7.07 25.72 -2.53
N GLY A 98 -6.07 25.91 -3.40
CA GLY A 98 -5.54 27.23 -3.78
C GLY A 98 -4.16 27.13 -4.42
N LEU A 99 -3.56 28.29 -4.70
CA LEU A 99 -2.19 28.40 -5.21
C LEU A 99 -1.22 28.51 -4.06
N HIS A 100 -0.11 27.77 -4.12
CA HIS A 100 0.92 27.79 -3.10
C HIS A 100 1.63 29.17 -3.06
N PRO A 101 1.93 29.74 -1.88
CA PRO A 101 2.43 31.12 -1.76
C PRO A 101 3.85 31.30 -2.30
N ASP A 102 4.68 30.25 -2.28
CA ASP A 102 6.10 30.36 -2.64
C ASP A 102 6.35 30.25 -4.17
N ASP A 103 5.55 29.47 -4.90
CA ASP A 103 5.75 29.16 -6.32
C ASP A 103 4.48 29.30 -7.19
N GLY A 104 3.32 29.59 -6.59
CA GLY A 104 2.06 29.83 -7.29
C GLY A 104 1.46 28.59 -7.95
N ALA A 105 1.97 27.38 -7.67
CA ALA A 105 1.44 26.15 -8.24
C ALA A 105 0.20 25.65 -7.47
N PRO A 106 -0.73 24.93 -8.12
CA PRO A 106 -1.97 24.50 -7.48
C PRO A 106 -1.73 23.41 -6.43
N VAL A 107 -2.35 23.59 -5.28
CA VAL A 107 -2.40 22.63 -4.18
C VAL A 107 -3.73 21.89 -4.24
N GLU A 108 -3.66 20.57 -4.44
CA GLU A 108 -4.82 19.69 -4.61
C GLU A 108 -4.94 18.72 -3.43
N SER A 109 -6.16 18.44 -3.00
CA SER A 109 -6.47 17.35 -2.05
C SER A 109 -7.25 16.23 -2.73
N ASN A 110 -6.89 14.98 -2.44
CA ASN A 110 -7.53 13.81 -3.01
C ASN A 110 -7.32 12.54 -2.17
N PHE A 111 -8.06 11.48 -2.49
CA PHE A 111 -7.85 10.13 -1.98
C PHE A 111 -6.93 9.32 -2.88
N GLY A 112 -5.96 8.62 -2.27
CA GLY A 112 -5.03 7.74 -2.96
C GLY A 112 -5.02 6.34 -2.36
N ARG A 113 -4.15 5.48 -2.90
CA ARG A 113 -3.97 4.09 -2.43
C ARG A 113 -3.65 3.98 -0.92
N PHE A 114 -3.02 5.01 -0.35
CA PHE A 114 -2.58 5.02 1.05
C PHE A 114 -3.50 5.83 1.95
N GLY A 115 -4.62 6.33 1.44
CA GLY A 115 -5.51 7.23 2.15
C GLY A 115 -5.46 8.66 1.60
N PRO A 116 -6.01 9.62 2.36
CA PRO A 116 -6.14 11.02 1.97
C PRO A 116 -4.76 11.71 1.88
N TYR A 117 -4.59 12.58 0.90
CA TYR A 117 -3.33 13.31 0.70
C TYR A 117 -3.55 14.69 0.09
N VAL A 118 -2.58 15.56 0.34
CA VAL A 118 -2.36 16.82 -0.38
C VAL A 118 -1.23 16.64 -1.38
N LYS A 119 -1.37 17.24 -2.55
CA LYS A 119 -0.41 17.24 -3.63
C LYS A 119 -0.10 18.66 -4.05
N HIS A 120 1.18 18.89 -4.26
CA HIS A 120 1.72 20.13 -4.80
C HIS A 120 2.78 19.78 -5.84
N GLY A 121 2.45 19.92 -7.13
CA GLY A 121 3.30 19.47 -8.23
C GLY A 121 3.67 17.98 -8.14
N SER A 122 4.93 17.69 -7.79
CA SER A 122 5.47 16.33 -7.58
C SER A 122 5.53 15.91 -6.11
N GLU A 123 5.19 16.82 -5.20
CA GLU A 123 5.21 16.60 -3.76
C GLU A 123 3.85 16.09 -3.27
N PHE A 124 3.90 15.16 -2.32
CA PHE A 124 2.72 14.57 -1.70
C PHE A 124 2.91 14.52 -0.19
N ARG A 125 1.85 14.81 0.56
CA ARG A 125 1.78 14.63 2.01
C ARG A 125 0.47 13.97 2.39
N SER A 126 0.56 12.96 3.26
CA SER A 126 -0.63 12.28 3.78
C SER A 126 -1.35 13.17 4.77
N LEU A 127 -2.68 13.16 4.70
CA LEU A 127 -3.55 13.75 5.70
C LEU A 127 -3.81 12.76 6.84
N GLU A 128 -4.25 13.27 7.97
CA GLU A 128 -4.50 12.46 9.17
C GLU A 128 -5.89 11.83 9.15
N SER A 129 -6.88 12.55 8.62
CA SER A 129 -8.27 12.08 8.52
C SER A 129 -8.84 12.21 7.11
N GLU A 130 -9.91 11.47 6.85
CA GLU A 130 -10.62 11.51 5.56
C GLU A 130 -11.39 12.82 5.39
N GLU A 131 -11.91 13.38 6.49
CA GLU A 131 -12.59 14.67 6.53
C GLU A 131 -11.69 15.84 6.16
N GLN A 132 -10.39 15.76 6.47
CA GLN A 132 -9.41 16.78 6.10
C GLN A 132 -9.33 16.97 4.58
N VAL A 133 -9.66 15.97 3.75
CA VAL A 133 -9.67 16.14 2.29
C VAL A 133 -10.63 17.26 1.87
N PHE A 134 -11.75 17.41 2.57
CA PHE A 134 -12.80 18.37 2.22
C PHE A 134 -12.65 19.69 2.97
N THR A 135 -12.05 19.68 4.15
CA THR A 135 -12.02 20.82 5.07
C THR A 135 -10.68 21.55 5.12
N ILE A 136 -9.57 20.90 4.74
CA ILE A 136 -8.24 21.49 4.85
C ILE A 136 -8.13 22.83 4.13
N THR A 137 -7.47 23.77 4.80
CA THR A 137 -7.17 25.12 4.31
C THR A 137 -5.82 25.16 3.58
N LEU A 138 -5.58 26.24 2.83
CA LEU A 138 -4.31 26.42 2.13
C LEU A 138 -3.12 26.50 3.11
N ASP A 139 -3.29 27.22 4.23
CA ASP A 139 -2.23 27.42 5.22
C ASP A 139 -1.79 26.09 5.87
N GLU A 140 -2.77 25.27 6.29
CA GLU A 140 -2.51 23.93 6.83
C GLU A 140 -1.85 23.01 5.79
N ALA A 141 -2.30 23.09 4.54
CA ALA A 141 -1.73 22.31 3.44
C ALA A 141 -0.26 22.70 3.18
N VAL A 142 0.06 23.98 3.19
CA VAL A 142 1.43 24.52 3.03
C VAL A 142 2.31 24.08 4.21
N GLU A 143 1.79 24.17 5.43
CA GLU A 143 2.52 23.72 6.63
C GLU A 143 2.86 22.22 6.54
N LEU A 144 1.90 21.38 6.14
CA LEU A 144 2.13 19.95 5.94
C LEU A 144 3.15 19.68 4.83
N LEU A 145 3.11 20.43 3.73
CA LEU A 145 4.06 20.31 2.61
C LEU A 145 5.49 20.66 3.03
N ARG A 146 5.66 21.67 3.90
CA ARG A 146 6.96 22.05 4.48
C ARG A 146 7.56 20.98 5.39
N GLN A 147 6.72 20.17 6.04
CA GLN A 147 7.23 19.05 6.85
C GLN A 147 8.00 18.07 5.96
N PRO A 148 9.10 17.46 6.45
CA PRO A 148 9.83 16.45 5.69
C PRO A 148 8.92 15.28 5.34
N LYS A 149 9.12 14.68 4.15
CA LYS A 149 8.41 13.46 3.76
C LYS A 149 8.60 12.44 4.86
N ARG A 150 7.52 12.11 5.60
CA ARG A 150 7.53 11.01 6.57
C ARG A 150 7.99 9.79 5.78
N ALA A 151 9.20 9.32 6.07
CA ALA A 151 9.74 8.13 5.44
C ALA A 151 8.74 7.03 5.74
N ARG A 152 8.01 6.62 4.69
CA ARG A 152 7.09 5.49 4.69
C ARG A 152 7.70 4.43 5.58
N LYS A 153 7.12 4.15 6.77
CA LYS A 153 7.55 3.05 7.64
C LYS A 153 7.72 1.85 6.71
N ARG A 154 8.98 1.55 6.36
CA ARG A 154 9.28 0.66 5.26
C ARG A 154 8.89 -0.71 5.77
N ALA A 155 7.76 -1.25 5.31
CA ALA A 155 7.46 -2.68 5.42
C ALA A 155 8.36 -3.53 4.47
N PHE A 156 9.57 -3.03 4.19
CA PHE A 156 10.66 -3.68 3.46
C PHE A 156 11.96 -3.09 4.03
N GLY A 157 12.34 -3.55 5.21
CA GLY A 157 13.39 -2.95 6.03
C GLY A 157 12.79 -2.26 7.25
N ALA A 158 12.43 -3.06 8.25
CA ALA A 158 12.33 -2.60 9.65
C ALA A 158 13.55 -1.71 9.99
N PRO A 159 13.47 -0.84 11.02
CA PRO A 159 14.69 -0.22 11.55
C PRO A 159 15.75 -1.32 11.68
N LYS A 160 17.01 -1.05 11.28
CA LYS A 160 18.13 -1.96 11.55
C LYS A 160 17.92 -2.42 13.00
N ALA A 161 17.59 -3.69 13.20
CA ALA A 161 17.39 -4.21 14.54
C ALA A 161 18.60 -3.76 15.35
N ALA A 162 18.38 -3.22 16.55
CA ALA A 162 19.51 -2.93 17.43
C ALA A 162 20.32 -4.23 17.55
N PRO A 163 21.65 -4.17 17.48
CA PRO A 163 22.46 -5.37 17.64
C PRO A 163 22.15 -5.99 19.01
N LEU A 164 21.80 -7.27 19.02
CA LEU A 164 21.54 -8.03 20.25
C LEU A 164 22.80 -8.15 21.11
N LYS A 165 23.96 -8.28 20.45
CA LYS A 165 25.28 -8.40 21.10
C LYS A 165 26.35 -7.94 20.13
N GLU A 166 27.25 -7.08 20.57
CA GLU A 166 28.46 -6.72 19.83
C GLU A 166 29.60 -7.59 20.36
N LEU A 167 30.18 -8.43 19.50
CA LEU A 167 31.21 -9.37 19.93
C LEU A 167 32.62 -8.76 19.87
N GLY A 168 32.82 -7.70 19.07
CA GLY A 168 34.10 -7.01 18.92
C GLY A 168 34.52 -6.86 17.45
N ALA A 169 35.78 -6.50 17.23
CA ALA A 169 36.37 -6.40 15.89
C ALA A 169 37.09 -7.70 15.51
N ASN A 170 36.96 -8.09 14.25
CA ASN A 170 37.74 -9.17 13.65
C ASN A 170 39.20 -8.77 13.42
N PRO A 171 40.10 -9.75 13.19
CA PRO A 171 41.47 -9.47 12.74
C PRO A 171 41.53 -8.67 11.43
N GLU A 172 40.44 -8.60 10.66
CA GLU A 172 40.29 -7.75 9.47
C GLU A 172 39.71 -6.34 9.75
N GLY A 173 39.50 -5.98 11.03
CA GLY A 173 39.02 -4.65 11.47
C GLY A 173 37.52 -4.42 11.35
N ALA A 174 36.75 -5.41 10.88
CA ALA A 174 35.31 -5.32 10.76
C ALA A 174 34.60 -5.73 12.08
N ALA A 175 33.56 -4.98 12.45
CA ALA A 175 32.86 -5.17 13.73
C ALA A 175 31.78 -6.26 13.62
N ILE A 176 31.97 -7.37 14.34
CA ILE A 176 30.99 -8.44 14.43
C ILE A 176 29.86 -8.03 15.36
N LYS A 177 28.63 -8.04 14.80
CA LYS A 177 27.40 -7.80 15.55
C LYS A 177 26.39 -8.91 15.31
N ILE A 178 25.68 -9.30 16.36
CA ILE A 178 24.56 -10.24 16.29
C ILE A 178 23.26 -9.43 16.17
N PHE A 179 22.37 -9.85 15.29
CA PHE A 179 21.08 -9.22 15.03
C PHE A 179 19.97 -10.26 15.09
N ASP A 180 18.79 -9.86 15.59
CA ASP A 180 17.59 -10.68 15.42
C ASP A 180 16.93 -10.39 14.07
N GLY A 181 16.56 -11.45 13.35
CA GLY A 181 16.05 -11.35 12.00
C GLY A 181 14.78 -12.17 11.80
N ARG A 182 14.05 -11.90 10.72
CA ARG A 182 12.83 -12.63 10.34
C ARG A 182 13.01 -14.16 10.30
N TYR A 183 14.21 -14.63 10.03
CA TYR A 183 14.52 -16.05 9.88
C TYR A 183 15.30 -16.63 11.08
N GLY A 184 15.41 -15.88 12.17
CA GLY A 184 16.22 -16.19 13.35
C GLY A 184 17.47 -15.30 13.47
N PRO A 185 18.23 -15.47 14.57
CA PRO A 185 19.41 -14.65 14.86
C PRO A 185 20.51 -14.88 13.82
N TYR A 186 21.21 -13.79 13.48
CA TYR A 186 22.29 -13.81 12.50
C TYR A 186 23.44 -12.90 12.93
N ILE A 187 24.65 -13.31 12.56
CA ILE A 187 25.90 -12.58 12.78
C ILE A 187 26.21 -11.78 11.53
N SER A 188 26.63 -10.53 11.67
CA SER A 188 27.00 -9.66 10.56
C SER A 188 28.32 -8.96 10.84
N ASP A 189 29.19 -8.97 9.84
CA ASP A 189 30.48 -8.27 9.86
C ASP A 189 30.46 -6.97 9.02
N GLY A 190 29.31 -6.31 8.97
CA GLY A 190 29.03 -5.20 8.04
C GLY A 190 28.86 -5.61 6.55
N GLY A 191 29.67 -6.56 6.06
CA GLY A 191 29.61 -7.10 4.69
C GLY A 191 28.86 -8.43 4.59
N ILE A 192 29.37 -9.46 5.27
CA ILE A 192 28.81 -10.83 5.24
C ILE A 192 27.86 -11.03 6.42
N LYS A 193 26.71 -11.67 6.15
CA LYS A 193 25.70 -12.02 7.16
C LYS A 193 25.55 -13.51 7.25
N ALA A 194 25.83 -14.14 8.38
CA ALA A 194 25.69 -15.58 8.60
C ALA A 194 24.60 -15.92 9.62
N SER A 195 23.77 -16.92 9.32
CA SER A 195 22.70 -17.34 10.23
C SER A 195 23.29 -18.15 11.36
N VAL A 196 22.88 -17.90 12.60
CA VAL A 196 23.25 -18.74 13.74
C VAL A 196 22.51 -20.08 13.61
N PRO A 197 23.19 -21.23 13.80
CA PRO A 197 22.54 -22.54 13.84
C PRO A 197 21.45 -22.64 14.92
N LYS A 198 20.34 -23.32 14.61
CA LYS A 198 19.24 -23.53 15.55
C LYS A 198 19.71 -24.45 16.68
N GLY A 199 19.71 -23.96 17.92
CA GLY A 199 20.13 -24.71 19.11
C GLY A 199 21.34 -24.13 19.84
N VAL A 200 22.01 -23.12 19.27
CA VAL A 200 23.09 -22.38 19.96
C VAL A 200 22.49 -21.16 20.67
N ALA A 201 22.75 -21.02 21.97
CA ALA A 201 22.33 -19.85 22.74
C ALA A 201 23.13 -18.61 22.32
N LEU A 202 22.47 -17.47 22.19
CA LEU A 202 23.10 -16.22 21.74
C LEU A 202 24.19 -15.72 22.71
N GLU A 203 24.07 -16.10 23.98
CA GLU A 203 25.00 -15.73 25.05
C GLU A 203 26.31 -16.50 24.97
N SER A 204 26.28 -17.76 24.53
CA SER A 204 27.45 -18.63 24.42
C SER A 204 28.28 -18.42 23.15
N ILE A 205 27.85 -17.52 22.26
CA ILE A 205 28.61 -17.20 21.04
C ILE A 205 29.78 -16.30 21.42
N THR A 206 30.99 -16.81 21.22
CA THR A 206 32.26 -16.10 21.36
C THR A 206 32.74 -15.57 20.00
N LEU A 207 33.76 -14.71 20.01
CA LEU A 207 34.38 -14.16 18.80
C LEU A 207 34.87 -15.24 17.83
N ASP A 208 35.54 -16.28 18.36
CA ASP A 208 36.10 -17.36 17.54
C ASP A 208 35.01 -18.16 16.82
N SER A 209 33.93 -18.52 17.53
CA SER A 209 32.80 -19.22 16.91
C SER A 209 32.08 -18.35 15.87
N ALA A 210 32.00 -17.03 16.08
CA ALA A 210 31.41 -16.12 15.12
C ALA A 210 32.24 -16.01 13.83
N LEU A 211 33.57 -16.01 13.96
CA LEU A 211 34.52 -16.04 12.85
C LEU A 211 34.38 -17.31 12.02
N GLU A 212 34.32 -18.48 12.66
CA GLU A 212 34.12 -19.76 11.96
C GLU A 212 32.81 -19.79 11.16
N ILE A 213 31.71 -19.29 11.74
CA ILE A 213 30.40 -19.23 11.08
C ILE A 213 30.41 -18.27 9.89
N LEU A 214 31.11 -17.13 10.01
CA LEU A 214 31.26 -16.16 8.92
C LEU A 214 32.16 -16.72 7.80
N ALA A 215 33.29 -17.33 8.13
CA ALA A 215 34.21 -17.95 7.19
C ALA A 215 33.55 -19.13 6.44
N ALA A 216 32.82 -19.99 7.15
CA ALA A 216 32.07 -21.09 6.54
C ALA A 216 31.00 -20.59 5.56
N LYS A 217 30.41 -19.41 5.81
CA LYS A 217 29.47 -18.79 4.88
C LYS A 217 30.14 -18.09 3.71
N ALA A 218 31.27 -17.42 3.94
CA ALA A 218 32.09 -16.84 2.88
C ALA A 218 32.54 -17.93 1.89
N ALA A 219 33.00 -19.08 2.41
CA ALA A 219 33.41 -20.24 1.62
C ALA A 219 32.25 -20.91 0.85
N LYS A 220 31.03 -20.92 1.42
CA LYS A 220 29.84 -21.50 0.75
C LYS A 220 29.31 -20.63 -0.40
N GLY A 221 29.73 -19.38 -0.50
CA GLY A 221 29.32 -18.46 -1.56
C GLY A 221 27.81 -18.14 -1.56
N PRO A 222 27.35 -17.23 -2.44
CA PRO A 222 25.94 -16.93 -2.58
C PRO A 222 25.19 -18.16 -3.13
N SER A 223 24.21 -18.66 -2.37
CA SER A 223 23.39 -19.79 -2.81
C SER A 223 22.74 -19.43 -4.16
N LYS A 224 23.11 -20.14 -5.23
CA LYS A 224 22.45 -19.99 -6.54
C LYS A 224 20.97 -20.29 -6.35
N ARG A 225 20.13 -19.27 -6.44
CA ARG A 225 18.67 -19.47 -6.48
C ARG A 225 18.38 -20.41 -7.67
N PRO A 226 17.63 -21.51 -7.47
CA PRO A 226 17.22 -22.33 -8.61
C PRO A 226 16.44 -21.42 -9.57
N ALA A 227 16.84 -21.42 -10.84
CA ALA A 227 16.20 -20.63 -11.87
C ALA A 227 14.70 -20.97 -11.87
N ARG A 228 13.86 -19.96 -11.58
CA ARG A 228 12.41 -20.14 -11.64
C ARG A 228 12.06 -20.50 -13.08
N ARG A 229 11.57 -21.73 -13.31
CA ARG A 229 10.98 -22.13 -14.60
C ARG A 229 9.94 -21.08 -15.00
N PRO A 230 10.00 -20.53 -16.23
CA PRO A 230 9.02 -19.56 -16.68
C PRO A 230 7.64 -20.21 -16.65
N ARG A 231 6.68 -19.58 -15.97
CA ARG A 231 5.27 -20.00 -16.03
C ARG A 231 4.78 -19.81 -17.46
N ALA A 232 4.34 -20.91 -18.08
CA ALA A 232 3.68 -20.88 -19.38
C ALA A 232 2.53 -19.87 -19.35
N ARG A 233 2.58 -18.85 -20.21
CA ARG A 233 1.47 -17.92 -20.42
C ARG A 233 0.30 -18.73 -20.98
N LYS A 234 -0.73 -18.96 -20.17
CA LYS A 234 -2.01 -19.49 -20.65
C LYS A 234 -2.57 -18.48 -21.64
N GLY A 235 -2.52 -18.83 -22.93
CA GLY A 235 -3.08 -18.07 -24.02
C GLY A 235 -4.55 -17.77 -23.77
N LYS A 236 -4.93 -16.52 -24.00
CA LYS A 236 -6.30 -16.03 -23.88
C LYS A 236 -7.13 -16.68 -25.00
N ARG A 237 -8.00 -17.65 -24.68
CA ARG A 237 -9.05 -18.10 -25.62
C ARG A 237 -9.94 -16.88 -25.89
N LYS A 238 -10.01 -16.46 -27.16
CA LYS A 238 -11.03 -15.53 -27.64
C LYS A 238 -12.35 -16.29 -27.64
N SER A 239 -13.33 -15.78 -26.91
CA SER A 239 -14.77 -15.96 -27.18
C SER A 239 -15.28 -14.63 -27.68
#